data_AF-A0A7W0I141-F1
#
_entry.id   AF-A0A7W0I141-F1
#
_cell.length_a   1.000
_cell.length_b   1.000
_cell.length_c   1.000
_cell.angle_alpha   90.00
_cell.angle_beta   90.00
_cell.angle_gamma   90.00
#
_symmetry.space_group_name_H-M   'P 1'
#
loop_
_entity.id
_entity.type
_entity.pdbx_description
1 polymer ?
#
loop_
_entity_poly.entity_id
_entity_poly.type
_entity_poly.pdbx_seq_one_letter_code
_entity_poly.pdbx_strand_id
1 'polypeptide(L)' 'MSAKQNQEKHSQLPVAKNEDVEFSAEVADRDDFEAAERAKAADHRQEDN' A
#
# COMPACT_ATOMS: atom_id res chain seq x y z
N MET A 1 19.32 -6.27 23.05
CA MET A 1 18.36 -5.24 22.62
C MET A 1 17.03 -5.92 22.39
N SER A 2 15.97 -5.41 23.01
CA SER A 2 14.71 -6.14 23.20
C SER A 2 13.83 -6.04 21.96
N ALA A 3 13.26 -7.16 21.49
CA ALA A 3 12.41 -7.24 20.28
C ALA A 3 11.24 -6.23 20.27
N LYS A 4 10.83 -5.73 21.44
CA LYS A 4 9.81 -4.68 21.60
C LYS A 4 10.21 -3.32 21.02
N GLN A 5 11.50 -2.95 21.06
CA GLN A 5 11.96 -1.64 20.55
C GLN A 5 11.95 -1.56 19.01
N ASN A 6 11.92 -2.71 18.32
CA ASN A 6 11.89 -2.74 16.87
C ASN A 6 10.47 -2.49 16.33
N GLN A 7 9.43 -2.92 17.04
CA GLN A 7 8.03 -2.74 16.61
C GLN A 7 7.56 -1.28 16.67
N GLU A 8 7.97 -0.51 17.68
CA GLU A 8 7.56 0.91 17.81
C GLU A 8 8.12 1.82 16.71
N LYS A 9 9.28 1.48 16.14
CA LYS A 9 9.85 2.24 15.02
C LYS A 9 9.14 1.96 13.69
N HIS A 10 8.53 0.79 13.51
CA HIS A 10 7.76 0.48 12.30
C HIS A 10 6.43 1.23 12.25
N SER A 11 5.88 1.63 13.39
CA SER A 11 4.60 2.34 13.47
C SER A 11 4.65 3.80 12.96
N GLN A 12 5.84 4.34 12.71
CA GLN A 12 6.04 5.74 12.29
C GLN A 12 6.63 5.87 10.88
N LEU A 13 6.79 4.76 10.17
CA LEU A 13 7.23 4.82 8.77
C LEU A 13 6.07 5.30 7.89
N PRO A 14 6.35 6.13 6.87
CA PRO A 14 5.34 6.48 5.88
C PRO A 14 4.73 5.22 5.26
N VAL A 15 3.40 5.19 5.18
CA VAL A 15 2.68 4.16 4.45
C VAL A 15 2.64 4.59 2.98
N ALA A 16 3.22 3.78 2.10
CA ALA A 16 3.15 4.00 0.66
C ALA A 16 1.71 3.80 0.16
N LYS A 17 1.30 4.60 -0.82
CA LYS A 17 -0.03 4.61 -1.42
C LYS A 17 0.00 4.03 -2.83
N ASN A 18 -1.10 3.49 -3.30
CA ASN A 18 -1.20 3.04 -4.70
C ASN A 18 -0.95 4.20 -5.69
N GLU A 19 -1.28 5.44 -5.30
CA GLU A 19 -1.04 6.65 -6.10
C GLU A 19 0.45 7.04 -6.22
N ASP A 20 1.34 6.49 -5.36
CA ASP A 20 2.79 6.75 -5.46
C ASP A 20 3.44 6.05 -6.67
N VAL A 21 2.68 5.17 -7.35
CA VAL A 21 3.13 4.40 -8.50
C VAL A 21 2.22 4.69 -9.70
N GLU A 22 2.81 5.11 -10.80
CA GLU A 22 2.05 5.38 -12.04
C GLU A 22 1.53 4.08 -12.67
N PHE A 23 0.24 4.08 -13.02
CA PHE A 23 -0.42 2.95 -13.69
C PHE A 23 -0.46 3.15 -15.22
N SER A 24 0.03 2.17 -15.97
CA SER A 24 0.00 2.18 -17.44
C SER A 24 -1.07 1.24 -17.98
N ALA A 25 -2.23 1.80 -18.33
CA ALA A 25 -3.37 1.03 -18.84
C ALA A 25 -3.10 0.37 -20.21
N GLU A 26 -2.13 0.87 -20.99
CA GLU A 26 -1.83 0.37 -22.34
C GLU A 26 -1.11 -0.99 -22.34
N VAL A 27 -0.39 -1.30 -21.26
CA VAL A 27 0.36 -2.54 -21.09
C VAL A 27 -0.21 -3.43 -19.98
N ALA A 28 -1.19 -2.92 -19.24
CA ALA A 28 -1.86 -3.63 -18.17
C ALA A 28 -2.74 -4.75 -18.71
N ASP A 29 -2.64 -5.92 -18.09
CA ASP A 29 -3.58 -7.01 -18.30
C ASP A 29 -4.73 -6.97 -17.27
N ARG A 30 -5.63 -7.96 -17.35
CA ARG A 30 -6.80 -8.04 -16.47
C ARG A 30 -6.40 -8.12 -14.99
N ASP A 31 -5.31 -8.83 -14.70
CA ASP A 31 -4.89 -9.07 -13.32
C ASP A 31 -4.26 -7.80 -12.73
N ASP A 32 -3.60 -6.98 -13.56
CA ASP A 32 -3.12 -5.65 -13.18
C ASP A 32 -4.27 -4.71 -12.77
N PHE A 33 -5.38 -4.72 -13.50
CA PHE A 33 -6.58 -3.95 -13.11
C PHE A 33 -7.16 -4.42 -11.77
N GLU A 34 -7.24 -5.73 -11.54
CA GLU A 34 -7.71 -6.27 -10.26
C GLU A 34 -6.76 -5.91 -9.10
N ALA A 35 -5.46 -5.90 -9.35
CA ALA A 35 -4.47 -5.47 -8.39
C ALA A 35 -4.63 -3.99 -8.03
N ALA A 36 -4.86 -3.11 -9.01
CA ALA A 36 -5.09 -1.69 -8.79
C ALA A 36 -6.32 -1.42 -7.92
N GLU A 37 -7.45 -2.10 -8.19
CA GLU A 37 -8.67 -1.98 -7.38
C GLU A 37 -8.47 -2.48 -5.95
N ARG A 38 -7.75 -3.60 -5.79
CA ARG A 38 -7.43 -4.15 -4.47
C ARG A 38 -6.51 -3.22 -3.67
N ALA A 39 -5.53 -2.59 -4.33
CA ALA A 39 -4.62 -1.64 -3.72
C ALA A 39 -5.37 -0.40 -3.23
N LYS A 40 -6.21 0.20 -4.08
CA LYS A 40 -7.09 1.32 -3.71
C LYS A 40 -7.98 1.01 -2.51
N ALA A 41 -8.59 -0.18 -2.48
CA ALA A 41 -9.40 -0.61 -1.35
C ALA A 41 -8.57 -0.79 -0.07
N ALA A 42 -7.29 -1.17 -0.17
CA ALA A 42 -6.39 -1.27 0.97
C ALA A 42 -6.02 0.12 1.52
N ASP A 43 -5.73 1.07 0.64
CA ASP A 43 -5.42 2.45 1.03
C ASP A 43 -6.57 3.10 1.78
N HIS A 44 -7.81 2.93 1.30
CA HIS A 44 -9.01 3.41 2.00
C HIS A 44 -9.13 2.81 3.41
N ARG A 45 -8.91 1.49 3.57
CA ARG A 45 -8.94 0.85 4.89
C ARG A 45 -7.85 1.37 5.84
N GLN A 46 -6.72 1.83 5.30
CA GLN A 46 -5.63 2.36 6.10
C GLN A 46 -5.84 3.84 6.46
N GLU A 47 -6.64 4.59 5.71
CA GLU A 47 -7.02 5.97 6.03
C GLU A 47 -8.12 6.05 7.09
N ASP A 48 -9.05 5.10 7.07
CA ASP A 48 -10.16 5.03 8.02
C ASP A 48 -9.77 4.48 9.42
N ASN A 49 -8.50 4.12 9.62
CA ASN A 49 -7.96 3.47 10.82
C ASN A 49 -7.14 4.44 11.68
#